data_AF-A0A942JTN9-F1
#
_entry.id   AF-A0A942JTN9-F1
#
_cell.length_a   1.000
_cell.length_b   1.000
_cell.length_c   1.000
_cell.angle_alpha   90.00
_cell.angle_beta   90.00
_cell.angle_gamma   90.00
#
_symmetry.space_group_name_H-M   'P 1'
#
loop_
_entity.id
_entity.type
_entity.pdbx_description
1 polymer ?
#
loop_
_entity_poly.entity_id
_entity_poly.type
_entity_poly.pdbx_seq_one_letter_code
_entity_poly.pdbx_strand_id
1 'polypeptide(L)'
;MDLFLRTCNAERMNIARIVGRGFVVIGGLVWTVMFFASETAARYADITYTLDDVVQAGIGAAIPAAVAVLVFVISLFYERLAALLLILAAIATVVYGVMATWEPALWVTASLVIISPLVIGAALFLVAARTQRVCELEGKTTAG
;
A
#
# COMPACT_ATOMS: atom_id res chain seq x y z
N MET A 1 -15.34 -35.99 -5.14
CA MET A 1 -14.44 -35.19 -4.27
C MET A 1 -13.41 -34.37 -5.07
N ASP A 2 -13.37 -34.44 -6.41
CA ASP A 2 -12.42 -33.66 -7.24
C ASP A 2 -12.79 -32.19 -7.50
N LEU A 3 -14.06 -31.81 -7.34
CA LEU A 3 -14.49 -30.42 -7.56
C LEU A 3 -13.92 -29.43 -6.54
N PHE A 4 -13.67 -29.90 -5.31
CA PHE A 4 -13.14 -29.08 -4.22
C PHE A 4 -11.60 -29.03 -4.19
N LEU A 5 -10.89 -30.09 -4.59
CA LEU A 5 -9.42 -30.02 -4.77
C LEU A 5 -8.99 -29.08 -5.90
N ARG A 6 -9.90 -28.73 -6.82
CA ARG A 6 -9.67 -27.76 -7.90
C ARG A 6 -9.77 -26.30 -7.44
N THR A 7 -10.36 -26.02 -6.28
CA THR A 7 -10.63 -24.64 -5.82
C THR A 7 -9.54 -24.06 -4.92
N CYS A 8 -8.86 -24.87 -4.11
CA CYS A 8 -7.70 -24.42 -3.35
C CYS A 8 -6.46 -24.31 -4.26
N ASN A 9 -6.29 -23.13 -4.87
CA ASN A 9 -5.10 -22.81 -5.65
C ASN A 9 -4.06 -22.05 -4.79
N ALA A 10 -3.14 -22.82 -4.18
CA ALA A 10 -2.06 -22.29 -3.36
C ALA A 10 -1.10 -21.37 -4.14
N GLU A 11 -0.87 -21.67 -5.41
CA GLU A 11 -0.03 -20.85 -6.30
C GLU A 11 -0.63 -19.45 -6.48
N ARG A 12 -1.94 -19.38 -6.75
CA ARG A 12 -2.67 -18.11 -6.89
C ARG A 12 -2.64 -17.29 -5.60
N MET A 13 -2.70 -17.94 -4.44
CA MET A 13 -2.58 -17.28 -3.13
C MET A 13 -1.19 -16.66 -2.95
N ASN A 14 -0.13 -17.42 -3.23
CA ASN A 14 1.25 -16.93 -3.10
C ASN A 14 1.56 -15.79 -4.07
N ILE A 15 1.11 -15.88 -5.32
CA ILE A 15 1.27 -14.79 -6.30
C ILE A 15 0.56 -13.53 -5.79
N ALA A 16 -0.70 -13.64 -5.35
CA ALA A 16 -1.45 -12.48 -4.84
C ALA A 16 -0.75 -11.82 -3.64
N ARG A 17 -0.17 -12.60 -2.71
CA ARG A 17 0.62 -12.08 -1.58
C ARG A 17 1.89 -11.38 -2.04
N ILE A 18 2.67 -12.00 -2.92
CA ILE A 18 3.95 -11.44 -3.39
C ILE A 18 3.71 -10.14 -4.16
N VAL A 19 2.76 -10.14 -5.10
CA VAL A 19 2.42 -8.95 -5.87
C VAL A 19 1.83 -7.86 -4.97
N GLY A 20 0.93 -8.21 -4.05
CA GLY A 20 0.38 -7.26 -3.07
C GLY A 20 1.46 -6.60 -2.21
N ARG A 21 2.43 -7.38 -1.73
CA ARG A 21 3.60 -6.86 -1.01
C ARG A 21 4.48 -5.96 -1.88
N GLY A 22 4.65 -6.32 -3.16
CA GLY A 22 5.34 -5.49 -4.14
C GLY A 22 4.71 -4.10 -4.25
N PHE A 23 3.38 -4.01 -4.31
CA PHE A 23 2.67 -2.72 -4.30
C PHE A 23 2.90 -1.92 -3.03
N VAL A 24 2.93 -2.56 -1.86
CA VAL A 24 3.21 -1.87 -0.58
C VAL A 24 4.63 -1.31 -0.56
N VAL A 25 5.62 -2.10 -0.98
CA VAL A 25 7.03 -1.68 -0.98
C VAL A 25 7.25 -0.55 -1.99
N ILE A 26 6.84 -0.75 -3.24
CA ILE A 26 7.03 0.23 -4.31
C ILE A 26 6.23 1.50 -4.00
N GLY A 27 4.97 1.38 -3.60
CA GLY A 27 4.12 2.52 -3.24
C GLY A 27 4.66 3.28 -2.03
N GLY A 28 5.15 2.57 -1.00
CA GLY A 28 5.76 3.17 0.18
C GLY A 28 7.04 3.94 -0.14
N LEU A 29 7.89 3.41 -1.02
CA LEU A 29 9.08 4.09 -1.51
C LEU A 29 8.71 5.35 -2.30
N VAL A 30 7.78 5.23 -3.25
CA VAL A 30 7.30 6.36 -4.04
C VAL A 30 6.73 7.45 -3.14
N TRP A 31 5.90 7.11 -2.15
CA TRP A 31 5.33 8.08 -1.23
C TRP A 31 6.40 8.77 -0.38
N THR A 32 7.38 8.02 0.12
CA THR A 32 8.52 8.57 0.89
C THR A 32 9.33 9.56 0.06
N VAL A 33 9.65 9.19 -1.18
CA VAL A 33 10.40 10.05 -2.11
C VAL A 33 9.59 11.29 -2.46
N MET A 34 8.28 11.15 -2.73
CA MET A 34 7.42 12.29 -3.03
C MET A 34 7.31 13.25 -1.85
N PHE A 35 7.18 12.73 -0.62
CA PHE A 35 7.12 13.58 0.58
C PHE A 35 8.44 14.33 0.81
N PHE A 36 9.57 13.63 0.68
CA PHE A 36 10.89 14.25 0.74
C PHE A 36 11.05 15.33 -0.34
N ALA A 37 10.63 15.02 -1.56
CA ALA A 37 10.68 15.94 -2.68
C ALA A 37 9.79 17.16 -2.45
N SER A 38 8.60 17.02 -1.85
CA SER A 38 7.72 18.15 -1.56
C SER A 38 8.29 19.09 -0.48
N GLU A 39 8.85 18.54 0.59
CA GLU A 39 9.48 19.33 1.66
C GLU A 39 10.71 20.08 1.15
N THR A 40 11.54 19.41 0.33
CA THR A 40 12.72 20.03 -0.25
C THR A 40 12.37 21.03 -1.35
N ALA A 41 11.42 20.71 -2.24
CA ALA A 41 10.99 21.60 -3.33
C ALA A 41 10.39 22.91 -2.82
N ALA A 42 9.67 22.89 -1.69
CA ALA A 42 9.17 24.11 -1.04
C ALA A 42 10.31 25.05 -0.61
N ARG A 43 11.49 24.52 -0.26
CA ARG A 43 12.67 25.28 0.17
C ARG A 43 13.63 25.64 -0.96
N TYR A 44 13.60 24.93 -2.09
CA TYR A 44 14.39 25.24 -3.30
C TYR A 44 14.00 26.56 -4.00
N ALA A 45 12.92 27.22 -3.57
CA ALA A 45 12.61 28.57 -4.02
C ALA A 45 13.70 29.59 -3.60
N ASP A 46 14.46 29.31 -2.54
CA ASP A 46 15.61 30.09 -2.11
C ASP A 46 16.94 29.40 -2.48
N ILE A 47 17.87 30.16 -3.04
CA ILE A 47 19.16 29.67 -3.60
C ILE A 47 20.12 29.21 -2.48
N THR A 48 19.83 29.53 -1.22
CA THR A 48 20.62 29.17 -0.04
C THR A 48 20.05 27.94 0.65
N TYR A 49 20.22 26.75 0.07
CA TYR A 49 19.92 25.51 0.76
C TYR A 49 21.02 25.21 1.80
N THR A 50 20.64 24.87 3.03
CA THR A 50 21.59 24.37 4.02
C THR A 50 21.51 22.85 4.15
N LEU A 51 22.60 22.23 4.60
CA LEU A 51 22.63 20.79 4.91
C LEU A 51 21.59 20.43 6.00
N ASP A 52 21.29 21.37 6.89
CA ASP A 52 20.34 21.19 7.98
C ASP A 52 18.89 21.06 7.46
N ASP A 53 18.53 21.81 6.42
CA ASP A 53 17.22 21.71 5.76
C ASP A 53 17.00 20.33 5.12
N VAL A 54 18.04 19.77 4.50
CA VAL A 54 17.99 18.44 3.88
C VAL A 54 17.82 17.36 4.95
N VAL A 55 18.54 17.47 6.07
CA VAL A 55 18.41 16.54 7.20
C VAL A 55 17.00 16.62 7.78
N GLN A 56 16.45 17.83 7.96
CA GLN A 56 15.10 18.02 8.49
C GLN A 56 14.02 17.42 7.57
N ALA A 57 14.13 17.62 6.25
CA ALA A 57 13.25 17.00 5.27
C ALA A 57 13.38 15.47 5.27
N GLY A 58 14.60 14.94 5.46
CA GLY A 58 14.86 13.52 5.62
C GLY A 58 14.16 12.92 6.84
N ILE A 59 14.19 13.63 7.98
CA ILE A 59 13.46 13.22 9.20
C ILE A 59 11.94 13.23 8.95
N GLY A 60 11.43 14.23 8.25
CA GLY A 60 10.01 14.28 7.86
C GLY A 60 9.61 13.07 7.00
N ALA A 61 10.43 12.71 6.02
CA ALA A 61 10.22 11.55 5.15
C ALA A 61 10.36 10.20 5.89
N ALA A 62 10.97 10.17 7.08
CA ALA A 62 11.03 8.96 7.89
C ALA A 62 9.63 8.51 8.36
N ILE A 63 8.67 9.43 8.49
CA ILE A 63 7.30 9.12 8.89
C ILE A 63 6.58 8.26 7.85
N PRO A 64 6.43 8.68 6.57
CA PRO A 64 5.80 7.83 5.56
C PRO A 64 6.57 6.53 5.34
N ALA A 65 7.90 6.54 5.45
CA ALA A 65 8.70 5.31 5.40
C ALA A 65 8.35 4.34 6.54
N ALA A 66 8.25 4.83 7.78
CA ALA A 66 7.88 4.02 8.93
C ALA A 66 6.46 3.45 8.81
N VAL A 67 5.51 4.24 8.31
CA VAL A 67 4.13 3.78 8.04
C VAL A 67 4.13 2.69 6.97
N ALA A 68 4.88 2.85 5.88
CA ALA A 68 5.00 1.84 4.84
C ALA A 68 5.60 0.53 5.36
N VAL A 69 6.65 0.61 6.19
CA VAL A 69 7.25 -0.56 6.86
C VAL A 69 6.24 -1.24 7.77
N LEU A 70 5.48 -0.48 8.56
CA LEU A 70 4.46 -1.03 9.45
C LEU A 70 3.36 -1.75 8.67
N VAL A 71 2.85 -1.17 7.58
CA VAL A 71 1.86 -1.81 6.71
C VAL A 71 2.45 -3.07 6.07
N PHE A 72 3.72 -3.03 5.63
CA PHE A 72 4.41 -4.19 5.09
C PHE A 72 4.49 -5.34 6.12
N VAL A 73 4.93 -5.05 7.34
CA VAL A 73 5.02 -6.04 8.43
C VAL A 73 3.65 -6.62 8.75
N ILE A 74 2.60 -5.79 8.83
CA ILE A 74 1.23 -6.27 9.03
C ILE A 74 0.79 -7.19 7.89
N SER A 75 1.14 -6.85 6.64
CA SER A 75 0.81 -7.65 5.45
C SER A 75 1.51 -9.01 5.38
N LEU A 76 2.51 -9.25 6.24
CA LEU A 76 3.15 -10.56 6.34
C LEU A 76 2.23 -11.59 7.00
N PHE A 77 1.39 -11.14 7.95
CA PHE A 77 0.61 -12.03 8.83
C PHE A 77 -0.90 -11.82 8.74
N TYR A 78 -1.36 -10.62 8.35
CA TYR A 78 -2.77 -10.24 8.39
C TYR A 78 -3.22 -9.60 7.08
N GLU A 79 -3.59 -10.40 6.08
CA GLU A 79 -3.96 -9.88 4.75
C GLU A 79 -5.24 -9.03 4.79
N ARG A 80 -6.23 -9.41 5.59
CA ARG A 80 -7.47 -8.62 5.73
C ARG A 80 -7.20 -7.25 6.35
N LEU A 81 -6.35 -7.22 7.38
CA LEU A 81 -5.99 -5.97 8.03
C LEU A 81 -5.18 -5.08 7.09
N ALA A 82 -4.22 -5.66 6.35
CA ALA A 82 -3.48 -4.93 5.32
C ALA A 82 -4.40 -4.36 4.24
N ALA A 83 -5.38 -5.13 3.76
CA ALA A 83 -6.36 -4.63 2.79
C ALA A 83 -7.18 -3.45 3.35
N LEU A 84 -7.64 -3.54 4.60
CA LEU A 84 -8.36 -2.45 5.26
C LEU A 84 -7.49 -1.20 5.39
N LEU A 85 -6.23 -1.35 5.82
CA LEU A 85 -5.30 -0.23 5.95
C LEU A 85 -5.05 0.46 4.61
N LEU A 86 -4.88 -0.31 3.52
CA LEU A 86 -4.69 0.26 2.18
C LEU A 86 -5.93 0.98 1.65
N ILE A 87 -7.15 0.46 1.93
CA ILE A 87 -8.40 1.15 1.58
C ILE A 87 -8.55 2.44 2.39
N LEU A 88 -8.29 2.40 3.71
CA LEU A 88 -8.33 3.58 4.57
C LEU A 88 -7.31 4.62 4.13
N ALA A 89 -6.10 4.21 3.73
CA ALA A 89 -5.10 5.10 3.16
C ALA A 89 -5.60 5.75 1.86
N ALA A 90 -6.21 4.98 0.95
CA ALA A 90 -6.77 5.52 -0.28
C ALA A 90 -7.88 6.55 -0.01
N ILE A 91 -8.78 6.28 0.94
CA ILE A 91 -9.82 7.21 1.38
C ILE A 91 -9.19 8.47 1.98
N ALA A 92 -8.21 8.31 2.88
CA ALA A 92 -7.51 9.43 3.51
C ALA A 92 -6.82 10.32 2.47
N THR A 93 -6.20 9.74 1.42
CA THR A 93 -5.63 10.51 0.30
C THR A 93 -6.69 11.33 -0.43
N VAL A 94 -7.87 10.75 -0.70
CA VAL A 94 -8.98 11.49 -1.34
C VAL A 94 -9.47 12.62 -0.44
N VAL A 95 -9.71 12.36 0.85
CA VAL A 95 -10.14 13.40 1.80
C VAL A 95 -9.11 14.52 1.88
N TYR A 96 -7.82 14.18 1.98
CA TYR A 96 -6.75 15.16 1.98
C TYR A 96 -6.72 15.98 0.69
N GLY A 97 -6.86 15.35 -0.47
CA GLY A 97 -6.87 16.06 -1.75
C GLY A 97 -8.03 17.03 -1.91
N VAL A 98 -9.21 16.71 -1.36
CA VAL A 98 -10.35 17.63 -1.31
C VAL A 98 -10.06 18.81 -0.38
N MET A 99 -9.54 18.55 0.82
CA MET A 99 -9.22 19.60 1.80
C MET A 99 -8.11 20.54 1.31
N ALA A 100 -7.10 19.99 0.62
CA ALA A 100 -5.97 20.72 0.06
C ALA A 100 -6.29 21.36 -1.31
N THR A 101 -7.55 21.26 -1.77
CA THR A 101 -8.02 21.88 -3.03
C THR A 101 -7.12 21.56 -4.23
N TRP A 102 -6.80 20.27 -4.41
CA TRP A 102 -5.90 19.84 -5.48
C TRP A 102 -6.42 20.23 -6.86
N GLU A 103 -5.51 20.71 -7.70
CA GLU A 103 -5.77 20.98 -9.10
C GLU A 103 -6.10 19.68 -9.87
N PRO A 104 -6.86 19.74 -10.97
CA PRO A 104 -7.24 18.56 -11.74
C PRO A 104 -6.05 17.70 -12.19
N ALA A 105 -4.92 18.32 -12.53
CA ALA A 105 -3.71 17.60 -12.91
C ALA A 105 -3.16 16.74 -11.76
N LEU A 106 -3.22 17.26 -10.53
CA LEU A 106 -2.74 16.55 -9.34
C LEU A 106 -3.68 15.39 -8.95
N TRP A 107 -4.98 15.52 -9.23
CA TRP A 107 -5.92 14.40 -9.11
C TRP A 107 -5.58 13.25 -10.05
N VAL A 108 -5.19 13.53 -11.29
CA VAL A 108 -4.79 12.50 -12.26
C VAL A 108 -3.51 11.80 -11.80
N THR A 109 -2.50 12.54 -11.35
CA THR A 109 -1.25 11.94 -10.87
C THR A 109 -1.46 11.15 -9.58
N ALA A 110 -2.17 11.71 -8.60
CA ALA A 110 -2.46 11.02 -7.35
C ALA A 110 -3.32 9.77 -7.55
N SER A 111 -4.28 9.80 -8.48
CA SER A 111 -5.11 8.62 -8.77
C SER A 111 -4.30 7.50 -9.41
N LEU A 112 -3.38 7.81 -10.31
CA LEU A 112 -2.53 6.80 -10.97
C LEU A 112 -1.40 6.28 -10.09
N VAL A 113 -0.74 7.16 -9.34
CA VAL A 113 0.52 6.84 -8.64
C VAL A 113 0.29 6.43 -7.19
N ILE A 114 -0.80 6.88 -6.57
CA ILE A 114 -1.09 6.63 -5.15
C ILE A 114 -2.36 5.78 -5.01
N ILE A 115 -3.51 6.29 -5.43
CA ILE A 115 -4.81 5.66 -5.12
C ILE A 115 -4.95 4.30 -5.82
N SER A 116 -4.62 4.20 -7.12
CA SER A 116 -4.77 2.95 -7.86
C SER A 116 -3.89 1.83 -7.30
N PRO A 117 -2.58 2.04 -7.04
CA PRO A 117 -1.73 1.07 -6.34
C PRO A 117 -2.29 0.61 -4.98
N LEU A 118 -2.83 1.53 -4.17
CA LEU A 118 -3.43 1.20 -2.88
C LEU A 118 -4.65 0.29 -3.04
N VAL A 119 -5.56 0.63 -3.96
CA VAL A 119 -6.78 -0.15 -4.22
C VAL A 119 -6.46 -1.51 -4.83
N ILE A 120 -5.52 -1.56 -5.79
CA ILE A 120 -5.08 -2.83 -6.40
C ILE A 120 -4.38 -3.71 -5.35
N GLY A 121 -3.49 -3.14 -4.53
CA GLY A 121 -2.86 -3.84 -3.42
C GLY A 121 -3.88 -4.40 -2.44
N ALA A 122 -4.88 -3.60 -2.05
CA ALA A 122 -5.96 -4.05 -1.19
C ALA A 122 -6.76 -5.20 -1.79
N ALA A 123 -7.09 -5.11 -3.08
CA ALA A 123 -7.80 -6.16 -3.80
C ALA A 123 -7.00 -7.46 -3.83
N LEU A 124 -5.68 -7.41 -4.06
CA LEU A 124 -4.81 -8.58 -4.03
C LEU A 124 -4.76 -9.24 -2.66
N PHE A 125 -4.66 -8.47 -1.58
CA PHE A 125 -4.73 -9.02 -0.22
C PHE A 125 -6.10 -9.61 0.12
N LEU A 126 -7.20 -9.01 -0.36
CA LEU A 126 -8.54 -9.60 -0.22
C LEU A 126 -8.67 -10.92 -0.99
N VAL A 127 -8.10 -11.01 -2.19
CA VAL A 127 -8.06 -12.27 -2.96
C VAL A 127 -7.28 -13.33 -2.19
N ALA A 128 -6.09 -13.00 -1.68
CA ALA A 128 -5.29 -13.92 -0.86
C ALA A 128 -6.04 -14.38 0.41
N ALA A 129 -6.71 -13.45 1.11
CA ALA A 129 -7.49 -13.78 2.30
C ALA A 129 -8.72 -14.66 2.00
N ARG A 130 -9.35 -14.48 0.83
CA ARG A 130 -10.48 -15.30 0.39
C ARG A 130 -10.02 -16.71 0.01
N THR A 131 -8.92 -16.84 -0.73
CA THR A 131 -8.39 -18.16 -1.12
C THR A 131 -7.93 -18.95 0.10
N GLN A 132 -7.29 -18.30 1.09
CA GLN A 132 -6.90 -18.97 2.33
C GLN A 132 -8.11 -19.55 3.07
N ARG A 133 -9.19 -18.77 3.19
CA ARG A 133 -10.42 -19.24 3.85
C ARG A 133 -11.04 -20.44 3.14
N VAL A 134 -11.02 -20.49 1.81
CA VAL A 134 -11.55 -21.63 1.04
C VAL A 134 -10.72 -22.89 1.33
N CYS A 135 -9.39 -22.78 1.28
CA CYS A 135 -8.49 -23.90 1.59
C CYS A 135 -8.65 -24.41 3.04
N GLU A 136 -8.83 -23.51 4.02
CA GLU A 136 -9.05 -23.90 5.42
C GLU A 136 -10.37 -24.65 5.65
N LEU A 137 -11.44 -24.31 4.90
CA LEU A 137 -12.72 -25.01 4.97
C LEU A 137 -12.65 -26.40 4.33
N GLU A 138 -11.88 -26.57 3.25
CA GLU A 138 -11.63 -27.88 2.63
C GLU A 138 -10.91 -28.83 3.60
N GLY A 139 -9.83 -28.39 4.25
CA GLY A 139 -9.07 -29.23 5.18
C GLY A 139 -9.85 -29.71 6.40
N LYS A 140 -10.89 -28.96 6.82
CA LYS A 140 -11.80 -29.37 7.90
C LYS A 140 -12.84 -30.40 7.44
N THR A 141 -13.17 -30.43 6.16
CA THR A 141 -14.22 -31.33 5.62
C THR A 141 -13.67 -32.75 5.36
N THR A 142 -12.36 -32.90 5.15
CA THR A 142 -11.69 -34.21 4.94
C THR A 142 -11.29 -34.94 6.22
N ALA A 143 -11.39 -34.30 7.39
CA ALA A 143 -10.99 -34.85 8.68
C ALA A 143 -12.17 -35.35 9.53
N GLY A 144 -13.37 -35.45 8.96
CA GLY A 144 -14.59 -35.94 9.60
C GLY A 144 -15.21 -37.14 8.90
#